data_AF-A0A0D5CN05-F1
#
_entry.id   AF-A0A0D5CN05-F1
#
_cell.length_a   1.000
_cell.length_b   1.000
_cell.length_c   1.000
_cell.angle_alpha   90.00
_cell.angle_beta   90.00
_cell.angle_gamma   90.00
#
_symmetry.space_group_name_H-M   'P 1'
#
loop_
_entity.id
_entity.type
_entity.pdbx_description
1 polymer ?
#
loop_
_entity_poly.entity_id
_entity_poly.type
_entity_poly.pdbx_seq_one_letter_code
_entity_poly.pdbx_strand_id
1 'polypeptide(L)'
;MSEVRKSGKASAARKAARERATEQAAEFHRREAALEELAVDYFVAVDAIDVIEAETARQIAEIRARADAETSTARSEATGVMTRMLAEGITRSEVAKRLGIAVRDVAKAPAGPGSTAGVSAGQPTDHGATSDAAEHVAEPAFAQ
;
A
#
# COMPACT_ATOMS: atom_id res chain seq x y z
N MET A 1 20.04 -73.79 -38.99
CA MET A 1 19.43 -73.70 -37.63
C MET A 1 20.02 -72.59 -36.74
N SER A 2 21.28 -72.16 -36.92
CA SER A 2 21.93 -71.14 -36.07
C SER A 2 21.50 -69.69 -36.38
N GLU A 3 21.24 -69.35 -37.64
CA GLU A 3 20.88 -67.99 -38.05
C GLU A 3 19.49 -67.55 -37.58
N VAL A 4 18.50 -68.47 -37.62
CA VAL A 4 17.14 -68.23 -37.09
C VAL A 4 17.18 -67.90 -35.59
N ARG A 5 18.05 -68.56 -34.82
CA ARG A 5 18.23 -68.30 -33.38
C ARG A 5 18.92 -66.96 -33.11
N LYS A 6 19.84 -66.51 -33.99
CA LYS A 6 20.43 -65.16 -33.90
C LYS A 6 19.41 -64.07 -34.21
N SER A 7 18.60 -64.25 -35.25
CA SER A 7 17.51 -63.32 -35.63
C SER A 7 16.46 -63.18 -34.53
N GLY A 8 16.00 -64.28 -33.94
CA GLY A 8 15.04 -64.26 -32.82
C GLY A 8 15.57 -63.53 -31.58
N LYS A 9 16.85 -63.73 -31.21
CA LYS A 9 17.49 -63.01 -30.09
C LYS A 9 17.64 -61.52 -30.37
N ALA A 10 18.00 -61.13 -31.59
CA ALA A 10 18.09 -59.73 -31.98
C ALA A 10 16.71 -59.03 -31.97
N SER A 11 15.66 -59.72 -32.41
CA SER A 11 14.28 -59.21 -32.35
C SER A 11 13.79 -59.04 -30.91
N ALA A 12 14.05 -60.01 -30.02
CA ALA A 12 13.70 -59.92 -28.61
C ALA A 12 14.45 -58.77 -27.90
N ALA A 13 15.74 -58.59 -28.20
CA ALA A 13 16.54 -57.49 -27.67
C ALA A 13 16.01 -56.12 -28.12
N ARG A 14 15.61 -55.97 -29.38
CA ARG A 14 14.99 -54.74 -29.90
C ARG A 14 13.64 -54.45 -29.23
N LYS A 15 12.81 -55.47 -29.03
CA LYS A 15 11.53 -55.32 -28.32
C LYS A 15 11.74 -54.82 -26.89
N ALA A 16 12.65 -55.46 -26.14
CA ALA A 16 12.98 -55.05 -24.78
C ALA A 16 13.60 -53.64 -24.71
N ALA A 17 14.43 -53.27 -25.69
CA ALA A 17 14.99 -51.91 -25.78
C ALA A 17 13.88 -50.87 -26.04
N ARG A 18 12.92 -51.19 -26.93
CA ARG A 18 11.77 -50.33 -27.20
C ARG A 18 10.89 -50.15 -25.97
N GLU A 19 10.58 -51.23 -25.26
CA GLU A 19 9.78 -51.19 -24.03
C GLU A 19 10.41 -50.29 -22.96
N ARG A 20 11.73 -50.44 -22.71
CA ARG A 20 12.45 -49.56 -21.78
C ARG A 20 12.47 -48.10 -22.23
N ALA A 21 12.69 -47.85 -23.52
CA ALA A 21 12.64 -46.49 -24.06
C ALA A 21 11.26 -45.86 -23.90
N THR A 22 10.18 -46.62 -24.12
CA THR A 22 8.81 -46.14 -23.92
C THR A 22 8.48 -45.88 -22.46
N GLU A 23 8.97 -46.72 -21.54
CA GLU A 23 8.76 -46.54 -20.10
C GLU A 23 9.50 -45.30 -19.58
N GLN A 24 10.76 -45.11 -19.98
CA GLN A 24 11.52 -43.90 -19.64
C GLN A 24 10.87 -42.65 -20.22
N ALA A 25 10.45 -42.67 -21.48
CA ALA A 25 9.74 -41.54 -22.09
C ALA A 25 8.44 -41.22 -21.32
N ALA A 26 7.67 -42.23 -20.94
CA ALA A 26 6.46 -42.04 -20.14
C ALA A 26 6.78 -41.42 -18.76
N GLU A 27 7.86 -41.84 -18.10
CA GLU A 27 8.32 -41.21 -16.86
C GLU A 27 8.72 -39.76 -17.03
N PHE A 28 9.48 -39.43 -18.08
CA PHE A 28 9.85 -38.04 -18.38
C PHE A 28 8.61 -37.19 -18.63
N HIS A 29 7.66 -37.66 -19.43
CA HIS A 29 6.43 -36.92 -19.68
C HIS A 29 5.59 -36.73 -18.41
N ARG A 30 5.53 -37.72 -17.51
CA ARG A 30 4.85 -37.55 -16.21
C ARG A 30 5.52 -36.49 -15.35
N ARG A 31 6.86 -36.47 -15.30
CA ARG A 31 7.61 -35.46 -14.55
C ARG A 31 7.44 -34.07 -15.15
N GLU A 32 7.48 -33.98 -16.48
CA GLU A 32 7.29 -32.72 -17.19
C GLU A 32 5.90 -32.14 -16.94
N ALA A 33 4.85 -32.97 -17.03
CA ALA A 33 3.49 -32.54 -16.72
C ALA A 33 3.34 -32.03 -15.27
N ALA A 34 4.02 -32.68 -14.31
CA ALA A 34 4.01 -32.23 -12.93
C ALA A 34 4.76 -30.90 -12.74
N LEU A 35 5.86 -30.68 -13.47
CA LEU A 35 6.59 -29.41 -13.45
C LEU A 35 5.79 -28.29 -14.13
N GLU A 36 5.09 -28.60 -15.21
CA GLU A 36 4.18 -27.67 -15.89
C GLU A 36 3.07 -27.20 -14.95
N GLU A 37 2.41 -28.11 -14.25
CA GLU A 37 1.37 -27.76 -13.27
C GLU A 37 1.92 -26.88 -12.14
N LEU A 38 3.10 -27.21 -11.59
CA LEU A 38 3.74 -26.39 -10.57
C LEU A 38 4.10 -24.98 -11.08
N ALA A 39 4.47 -24.86 -12.36
CA ALA A 39 4.72 -23.57 -12.96
C ALA A 39 3.42 -22.76 -13.12
N VAL A 40 2.32 -23.40 -13.51
CA VAL A 40 0.99 -22.77 -13.55
C VAL A 40 0.59 -22.27 -12.16
N ASP A 41 0.68 -23.12 -11.14
CA ASP A 41 0.38 -22.75 -9.76
C ASP A 41 1.22 -21.56 -9.29
N TYR A 42 2.51 -21.54 -9.64
CA TYR A 42 3.39 -20.41 -9.33
C TYR A 42 2.90 -19.11 -9.97
N PHE A 43 2.60 -19.12 -11.27
CA PHE A 43 2.14 -17.90 -11.96
C PHE A 43 0.80 -17.41 -11.42
N VAL A 44 -0.14 -18.32 -11.15
CA VAL A 44 -1.41 -17.99 -10.51
C VAL A 44 -1.18 -17.38 -9.13
N ALA A 45 -0.26 -17.94 -8.33
CA ALA A 45 0.06 -17.40 -7.01
C ALA A 45 0.69 -16.01 -7.08
N VAL A 46 1.60 -15.77 -8.03
CA VAL A 46 2.21 -14.45 -8.24
C VAL A 46 1.17 -13.42 -8.66
N ASP A 47 0.30 -13.74 -9.62
CA ASP A 47 -0.78 -12.84 -10.05
C ASP A 47 -1.76 -12.56 -8.90
N ALA A 48 -2.05 -13.56 -8.06
CA ALA A 48 -2.90 -13.39 -6.89
C ALA A 48 -2.29 -12.43 -5.85
N ILE A 49 -0.96 -12.40 -5.70
CA ILE A 49 -0.29 -11.46 -4.79
C ILE A 49 -0.57 -10.02 -5.22
N ASP A 50 -0.41 -9.69 -6.51
CA ASP A 50 -0.66 -8.34 -7.02
C ASP A 50 -2.11 -7.89 -6.79
N VAL A 51 -3.07 -8.81 -6.96
CA VAL A 51 -4.50 -8.55 -6.69
C VAL A 51 -4.73 -8.27 -5.21
N ILE A 52 -4.16 -9.10 -4.32
CA ILE A 52 -4.27 -8.94 -2.87
C ILE A 52 -3.68 -7.60 -2.42
N GLU A 53 -2.51 -7.23 -2.94
CA GLU A 53 -1.85 -5.97 -2.61
C GLU A 53 -2.67 -4.77 -3.09
N ALA A 54 -3.19 -4.81 -4.32
CA ALA A 54 -4.04 -3.76 -4.86
C ALA A 54 -5.35 -3.58 -4.07
N GLU A 55 -6.01 -4.69 -3.71
CA GLU A 55 -7.21 -4.66 -2.88
C GLU A 55 -6.91 -4.11 -1.48
N THR A 56 -5.82 -4.57 -0.86
CA THR A 56 -5.41 -4.10 0.46
C THR A 56 -5.12 -2.60 0.46
N ALA A 57 -4.39 -2.10 -0.55
CA ALA A 57 -4.11 -0.68 -0.69
C ALA A 57 -5.40 0.15 -0.83
N ARG A 58 -6.37 -0.35 -1.60
CA ARG A 58 -7.69 0.27 -1.75
C ARG A 58 -8.44 0.32 -0.41
N GLN A 59 -8.51 -0.80 0.31
CA GLN A 59 -9.20 -0.87 1.60
C GLN A 59 -8.56 0.07 2.64
N ILE A 60 -7.23 0.14 2.69
CA ILE A 60 -6.52 1.08 3.57
C ILE A 60 -6.90 2.54 3.24
N ALA A 61 -6.94 2.90 1.97
CA ALA A 61 -7.31 4.23 1.54
C ALA A 61 -8.75 4.58 1.94
N GLU A 62 -9.69 3.66 1.71
CA GLU A 62 -11.10 3.81 2.09
C GLU A 62 -11.27 3.97 3.62
N ILE A 63 -10.60 3.13 4.41
CA ILE A 63 -10.65 3.20 5.88
C ILE A 63 -10.06 4.52 6.38
N ARG A 64 -8.92 4.97 5.81
CA ARG A 64 -8.31 6.26 6.20
C ARG A 64 -9.22 7.43 5.88
N ALA A 65 -9.77 7.48 4.66
CA ALA A 65 -10.69 8.53 4.25
C ALA A 65 -11.94 8.59 5.15
N ARG A 66 -12.48 7.42 5.50
CA ARG A 66 -13.60 7.31 6.44
C ARG A 66 -13.21 7.80 7.83
N ALA A 67 -12.07 7.37 8.36
CA ALA A 67 -11.58 7.78 9.68
C ALA A 67 -11.35 9.30 9.75
N ASP A 68 -10.81 9.90 8.69
CA ASP A 68 -10.61 11.36 8.59
C ASP A 68 -11.94 12.11 8.59
N ALA A 69 -12.93 11.63 7.83
CA ALA A 69 -14.27 12.22 7.79
C ALA A 69 -14.98 12.11 9.16
N GLU A 70 -14.95 10.95 9.80
CA GLU A 70 -15.54 10.71 11.12
C GLU A 70 -14.84 11.57 12.20
N THR A 71 -13.50 11.64 12.17
CA THR A 71 -12.73 12.45 13.11
C THR A 71 -12.98 13.94 12.94
N SER A 72 -13.08 14.41 11.69
CA SER A 72 -13.41 15.81 11.37
C SER A 72 -14.80 16.18 11.87
N THR A 73 -15.77 15.28 11.68
CA THR A 73 -17.15 15.43 12.18
C THR A 73 -17.16 15.51 13.70
N ALA A 74 -16.54 14.55 14.39
CA ALA A 74 -16.47 14.54 15.86
C ALA A 74 -15.76 15.79 16.41
N ARG A 75 -14.69 16.26 15.76
CA ARG A 75 -14.00 17.50 16.15
C ARG A 75 -14.89 18.73 15.99
N SER A 76 -15.67 18.78 14.91
CA SER A 76 -16.62 19.86 14.66
C SER A 76 -17.74 19.87 15.69
N GLU A 77 -18.28 18.69 16.03
CA GLU A 77 -19.28 18.54 17.08
C GLU A 77 -18.76 18.97 18.45
N ALA A 78 -17.55 18.53 18.83
CA ALA A 78 -16.91 18.94 20.08
C ALA A 78 -16.73 20.47 20.15
N THR A 79 -16.32 21.09 19.04
CA THR A 79 -16.22 22.55 18.91
C THR A 79 -17.59 23.23 19.03
N GLY A 80 -18.64 22.64 18.46
CA GLY A 80 -20.01 23.11 18.59
C GLY A 80 -20.54 23.04 20.02
N VAL A 81 -20.21 21.99 20.78
CA VAL A 81 -20.53 21.88 22.21
C VAL A 81 -19.82 22.99 23.00
N MET A 82 -18.51 23.19 22.80
CA MET A 82 -17.77 24.26 23.46
C MET A 82 -18.38 25.64 23.16
N THR A 83 -18.74 25.88 21.90
CA THR A 83 -19.35 27.15 21.47
C THR A 83 -20.71 27.38 22.16
N ARG A 84 -21.54 26.34 22.27
CA ARG A 84 -22.82 26.42 23.01
C ARG A 84 -22.61 26.69 24.49
N MET A 85 -21.64 26.04 25.14
CA MET A 85 -21.32 26.33 26.55
C MET A 85 -20.90 27.78 26.78
N LEU A 86 -20.15 28.38 25.85
CA LEU A 86 -19.78 29.80 25.92
C LEU A 86 -20.98 30.72 25.67
N ALA A 87 -21.91 30.33 24.80
CA ALA A 87 -23.13 31.09 24.52
C ALA A 87 -24.08 31.15 25.73
N GLU A 88 -24.06 30.15 26.61
CA GLU A 88 -24.75 30.14 27.92
C GLU A 88 -24.09 31.09 28.95
N GLY A 89 -23.04 31.83 28.57
CA GLY A 89 -22.40 32.84 29.42
C GLY A 89 -21.32 32.29 30.37
N ILE A 90 -20.93 31.03 30.22
CA ILE A 90 -19.85 30.43 31.02
C ILE A 90 -18.48 30.91 30.49
N THR A 91 -17.53 31.20 31.40
CA THR A 91 -16.19 31.65 31.01
C THR A 91 -15.34 30.51 30.43
N ARG A 92 -14.35 30.84 29.58
CA ARG A 92 -13.44 29.84 28.98
C ARG A 92 -12.68 29.00 30.01
N SER A 93 -12.29 29.59 31.13
CA SER A 93 -11.61 28.86 32.22
C SER A 93 -12.51 27.82 32.88
N GLU A 94 -13.80 28.14 33.02
CA GLU A 94 -14.78 27.22 33.60
C GLU A 94 -15.19 26.12 32.61
N VAL A 95 -15.33 26.43 31.31
CA VAL A 95 -15.50 25.42 30.26
C VAL A 95 -14.31 24.45 30.23
N ALA A 96 -13.08 24.97 30.27
CA ALA A 96 -11.87 24.16 30.32
C ALA A 96 -11.85 23.21 31.52
N LYS A 97 -12.18 23.74 32.71
CA LYS A 97 -12.26 22.95 33.94
C LYS A 97 -13.32 21.85 33.86
N ARG A 98 -14.49 22.15 33.28
CA ARG A 98 -15.59 21.17 33.13
C ARG A 98 -15.28 20.06 32.14
N LEU A 99 -14.60 20.41 31.04
CA LEU A 99 -14.24 19.45 29.99
C LEU A 99 -12.90 18.75 30.26
N GLY A 100 -12.15 19.16 31.28
CA GLY A 100 -10.84 18.58 31.61
C GLY A 100 -9.76 18.88 30.57
N ILE A 101 -9.91 19.97 29.80
CA ILE A 101 -8.97 20.38 28.74
C ILE A 101 -8.21 21.63 29.15
N ALA A 102 -7.11 21.95 28.45
CA ALA A 102 -6.41 23.20 28.71
C ALA A 102 -7.23 24.41 28.22
N VAL A 103 -7.12 25.54 28.92
CA VAL A 103 -7.85 26.78 28.57
C VAL A 103 -7.54 27.24 27.13
N ARG A 104 -6.33 26.96 26.64
CA ARG A 104 -5.91 27.27 25.27
C ARG A 104 -6.67 26.47 24.20
N ASP A 105 -7.15 25.27 24.55
CA ASP A 105 -7.84 24.35 23.64
C ASP A 105 -9.36 24.62 23.60
N VAL A 106 -9.88 25.47 24.50
CA VAL A 106 -11.26 25.94 24.43
C VAL A 106 -11.38 26.91 23.25
N ALA A 107 -12.15 26.50 22.24
CA ALA A 107 -12.44 27.29 21.05
C ALA A 107 -12.81 28.73 21.43
N LYS A 108 -12.22 29.71 20.72
CA LYS A 108 -12.60 31.12 20.89
C LYS A 108 -14.02 31.26 20.32
N ALA A 109 -14.98 31.67 21.15
CA ALA A 109 -16.33 31.95 20.68
C ALA A 109 -16.26 32.90 19.46
N PRO A 110 -17.03 32.66 18.39
CA PRO A 110 -17.14 33.64 17.32
C PRO A 110 -17.65 34.93 17.97
N ALA A 111 -16.91 36.02 17.78
CA ALA A 111 -17.36 37.33 18.21
C ALA A 111 -18.72 37.56 17.54
N GLY A 112 -19.77 37.74 18.35
CA GLY A 112 -21.11 37.99 17.84
C GLY A 112 -21.15 39.21 16.90
N PRO A 113 -22.22 39.36 16.10
CA PRO A 113 -22.39 40.49 15.20
C PRO A 113 -22.54 41.79 16.02
N GLY A 114 -21.40 42.42 16.32
CA GLY A 114 -21.32 43.59 17.19
C GLY A 114 -19.91 44.08 17.49
N SER A 115 -18.85 43.42 17.00
CA SER A 115 -17.49 43.95 17.10
C SER A 115 -17.11 44.64 15.79
N THR A 116 -17.35 45.94 15.75
CA THR A 116 -16.90 46.85 14.70
C THR A 116 -15.38 46.89 14.63
N ALA A 117 -14.87 46.66 13.41
CA ALA A 117 -13.67 47.26 12.83
C ALA A 117 -12.50 47.59 13.78
N GLY A 118 -11.52 46.70 13.79
CA GLY A 118 -10.12 47.05 14.01
C GLY A 118 -9.33 46.73 12.74
N VAL A 119 -9.34 47.65 11.78
CA VAL A 119 -8.37 47.66 10.68
C VAL A 119 -6.98 47.70 11.29
N SER A 120 -6.17 46.66 11.05
CA SER A 120 -4.72 46.81 11.05
C SER A 120 -4.25 46.49 9.64
N ALA A 121 -3.78 47.55 9.00
CA ALA A 121 -3.36 47.61 7.62
C ALA A 121 -2.31 46.55 7.33
N GLY A 122 -2.46 45.91 6.17
CA GLY A 122 -1.39 45.11 5.59
C GLY A 122 -0.17 45.99 5.31
N GLN A 123 1.00 45.42 5.57
CA GLN A 123 2.23 45.85 4.92
C GLN A 123 2.81 44.64 4.19
N PRO A 124 2.90 44.69 2.84
CA PRO A 124 3.65 43.70 2.07
C PRO A 124 5.13 44.07 2.15
N THR A 125 5.99 43.11 2.46
CA THR A 125 7.39 43.17 2.00
C THR A 125 7.58 42.07 0.99
N ASP A 126 7.44 42.51 -0.26
CA ASP A 126 7.97 41.87 -1.44
C ASP A 126 9.50 41.82 -1.33
N HIS A 127 10.06 40.62 -1.30
CA HIS A 127 11.43 40.35 -1.75
C HIS A 127 11.38 39.09 -2.59
N GLY A 128 10.86 39.23 -3.80
CA GLY A 128 11.19 38.35 -4.91
C GLY A 128 12.67 38.47 -5.29
N ALA A 129 13.32 37.30 -5.34
CA ALA A 129 13.76 36.68 -6.59
C ALA A 129 15.27 36.36 -6.70
N THR A 130 15.47 35.18 -7.30
CA THR A 130 16.66 34.68 -8.02
C THR A 130 17.81 34.22 -7.13
N SER A 131 18.64 33.22 -7.46
CA SER A 131 18.72 32.16 -8.47
C SER A 131 20.15 31.64 -8.30
N ASP A 132 20.37 30.37 -8.01
CA ASP A 132 21.46 29.54 -8.58
C ASP A 132 21.38 28.15 -7.94
N ALA A 133 20.98 27.12 -8.67
CA ALA A 133 21.79 26.39 -9.65
C ALA A 133 22.88 25.52 -8.98
N ALA A 134 22.59 24.22 -9.01
CA ALA A 134 23.50 23.10 -9.22
C ALA A 134 24.97 23.25 -8.79
N GLU A 135 25.40 22.38 -7.87
CA GLU A 135 26.72 21.77 -8.05
C GLU A 135 26.72 20.29 -7.68
N HIS A 136 27.10 19.53 -8.71
CA HIS A 136 27.44 18.12 -8.78
C HIS A 136 28.71 17.84 -7.96
N VAL A 137 28.71 16.82 -7.09
CA VAL A 137 29.95 16.15 -6.65
C VAL A 137 29.61 14.66 -6.47
N ALA A 138 29.72 13.86 -7.54
CA ALA A 138 30.89 13.06 -7.93
C ALA A 138 31.00 11.73 -7.15
N GLU A 139 30.56 10.65 -7.82
CA GLU A 139 30.98 9.27 -7.54
C GLU A 139 32.49 9.13 -7.74
N PRO A 140 33.21 8.40 -6.86
CA PRO A 140 34.46 7.78 -7.23
C PRO A 140 34.24 6.30 -7.56
N ALA A 141 34.40 5.99 -8.85
CA ALA A 141 34.66 4.64 -9.32
C ALA A 141 35.98 4.13 -8.72
N PHE A 142 35.92 3.07 -7.92
CA PHE A 142 37.09 2.26 -7.60
C PHE A 142 37.13 1.07 -8.54
N ALA A 143 38.05 1.14 -9.50
CA ALA A 143 38.61 -0.01 -10.18
C ALA A 143 39.79 -0.55 -9.35
N GLN A 144 39.79 -1.85 -9.07
CA GLN A 144 40.96 -2.72 -9.02
C GLN A 144 40.52 -4.17 -9.24
#